data_AF-A0A0D1AXJ3-F1
#
_entry.id   AF-A0A0D1AXJ3-F1
#
_cell.length_a   1.000
_cell.length_b   1.000
_cell.length_c   1.000
_cell.angle_alpha   90.00
_cell.angle_beta   90.00
_cell.angle_gamma   90.00
#
_symmetry.space_group_name_H-M   'P 1'
#
loop_
_entity.id
_entity.type
_entity.pdbx_description
1 polymer ?
#
loop_
_entity_poly.entity_id
_entity_poly.type
_entity_poly.pdbx_seq_one_letter_code
_entity_poly.pdbx_strand_id
1 'polypeptide(L)'
;MTDRLWDKDVQEFIEACKHEKLADIEVGYSGIGSTFLSVSAQYRTRRGRLIPIGYRWVESKKWGTHAEVYVGTVSAPAAHDARDFFRLAWKRRLWWERKHVAYALLAVTTLYFKAHSVRDRLQLEHLKDLKKDQEFSAALLKGGLDDGLNVEERRDAISQARDMALQTLNDLAHLYGAHSESDGK
;
A
#
# COMPACT_ATOMS: atom_id res chain seq x y z
N MET A 1 -19.54 -2.29 -21.48
CA MET A 1 -20.26 -2.08 -20.22
C MET A 1 -19.25 -2.29 -19.10
N THR A 2 -18.30 -1.36 -18.97
CA THR A 2 -16.93 -1.72 -18.52
C THR A 2 -16.26 -0.79 -17.50
N ASP A 3 -16.89 0.28 -16.99
CA ASP A 3 -16.12 1.28 -16.20
C ASP A 3 -16.63 1.60 -14.78
N ARG A 4 -17.87 1.24 -14.40
CA ARG A 4 -18.45 1.77 -13.13
C ARG A 4 -17.83 1.23 -11.83
N LEU A 5 -17.16 0.08 -11.85
CA LEU A 5 -16.51 -0.51 -10.68
C LEU A 5 -15.01 -0.19 -10.59
N TRP A 6 -14.36 0.10 -11.72
CA TRP A 6 -13.02 0.69 -11.75
C TRP A 6 -13.06 2.02 -11.00
N ASP A 7 -14.05 2.86 -11.33
CA ASP A 7 -14.24 4.14 -10.69
C ASP A 7 -14.30 4.00 -9.18
N LYS A 8 -15.06 3.06 -8.62
CA LYS A 8 -15.24 3.02 -7.16
C LYS A 8 -13.94 2.75 -6.38
N ASP A 9 -13.24 1.65 -6.67
CA ASP A 9 -12.07 1.27 -5.87
C ASP A 9 -10.89 2.24 -6.09
N VAL A 10 -10.73 2.75 -7.33
CA VAL A 10 -9.72 3.77 -7.65
C VAL A 10 -10.07 5.10 -7.00
N GLN A 11 -11.34 5.53 -7.01
CA GLN A 11 -11.77 6.76 -6.33
C GLN A 11 -11.62 6.62 -4.81
N GLU A 12 -11.93 5.46 -4.22
CA GLU A 12 -11.70 5.22 -2.80
C GLU A 12 -10.20 5.22 -2.43
N PHE A 13 -9.33 4.74 -3.31
CA PHE A 13 -7.88 4.86 -3.13
C PHE A 13 -7.40 6.31 -3.25
N ILE A 14 -7.81 7.02 -4.31
CA ILE A 14 -7.54 8.45 -4.50
C ILE A 14 -7.99 9.26 -3.27
N GLU A 15 -9.16 8.96 -2.72
CA GLU A 15 -9.68 9.69 -1.57
C GLU A 15 -8.93 9.35 -0.28
N ALA A 16 -8.44 8.11 -0.14
CA ALA A 16 -7.51 7.76 0.93
C ALA A 16 -6.16 8.48 0.79
N CYS A 17 -5.68 8.74 -0.44
CA CYS A 17 -4.44 9.48 -0.67
C CYS A 17 -4.54 10.95 -0.23
N LYS A 18 -5.71 11.58 -0.32
CA LYS A 18 -5.94 12.99 0.10
C LYS A 18 -5.95 13.21 1.62
N HIS A 19 -5.63 12.19 2.41
CA HIS A 19 -5.73 12.29 3.86
C HIS A 19 -4.77 13.35 4.44
N GLU A 20 -5.33 14.36 5.11
CA GLU A 20 -4.63 15.58 5.61
C GLU A 20 -3.43 15.35 6.56
N LYS A 21 -3.23 14.13 7.05
CA LYS A 21 -2.11 13.77 7.95
C LYS A 21 -0.98 13.01 7.28
N LEU A 22 -1.15 12.61 6.02
CA LEU A 22 -0.19 11.83 5.25
C LEU A 22 0.37 12.72 4.14
N ALA A 23 1.68 12.73 4.00
CA ALA A 23 2.37 13.33 2.86
C ALA A 23 3.34 12.32 2.24
N ASP A 24 3.74 12.54 0.99
CA ASP A 24 4.71 11.70 0.25
C ASP A 24 4.39 10.21 0.38
N ILE A 25 3.16 9.86 0.00
CA ILE A 25 2.70 8.48 0.04
C ILE A 25 3.46 7.66 -1.00
N GLU A 26 3.99 6.52 -0.58
CA GLU A 26 4.66 5.54 -1.42
C GLU A 26 4.06 4.15 -1.18
N VAL A 27 3.71 3.47 -2.27
CA VAL A 27 3.28 2.08 -2.27
C VAL A 27 4.43 1.23 -2.79
N GLY A 28 4.78 0.17 -2.05
CA GLY A 28 5.91 -0.69 -2.36
C GLY A 28 5.62 -2.16 -2.05
N TYR A 29 6.66 -2.97 -2.05
CA TYR A 29 6.60 -4.35 -1.56
C TYR A 29 7.53 -4.55 -0.35
N SER A 30 7.11 -5.38 0.59
CA SER A 30 7.87 -5.76 1.79
C SER A 30 7.71 -7.26 2.08
N GLY A 31 8.64 -7.81 2.87
CA GLY A 31 8.70 -9.24 3.20
C GLY A 31 9.66 -10.06 2.31
N ILE A 32 9.87 -11.33 2.66
CA ILE A 32 10.71 -12.23 1.86
C ILE A 32 10.07 -12.44 0.48
N GLY A 33 10.84 -12.15 -0.57
CA GLY A 33 10.42 -12.34 -1.97
C GLY A 33 9.54 -11.22 -2.53
N SER A 34 9.40 -10.08 -1.84
CA SER A 34 8.67 -8.90 -2.34
C SER A 34 7.23 -9.18 -2.77
N THR A 35 6.52 -10.02 -2.02
CA THR A 35 5.18 -10.48 -2.37
C THR A 35 4.07 -9.64 -1.73
N PHE A 36 4.32 -9.00 -0.59
CA PHE A 36 3.29 -8.28 0.15
C PHE A 36 3.38 -6.78 -0.06
N LEU A 37 2.25 -6.17 -0.38
CA LEU A 37 2.17 -4.71 -0.53
C LEU A 37 2.56 -4.04 0.80
N SER A 38 3.24 -2.91 0.71
CA SER A 38 3.49 -2.00 1.83
C SER A 38 3.10 -0.60 1.43
N VAL A 39 2.74 0.20 2.44
CA VAL A 39 2.45 1.62 2.27
C VAL A 39 3.31 2.38 3.25
N SER A 40 3.99 3.43 2.77
CA SER A 40 4.71 4.37 3.62
C SER A 40 4.29 5.80 3.29
N ALA A 41 4.39 6.68 4.28
CA ALA A 41 4.08 8.10 4.15
C ALA A 41 4.87 8.88 5.20
N GLN A 42 4.91 10.20 5.06
CA GLN A 42 5.41 11.13 6.06
C GLN A 42 4.26 11.70 6.90
N TYR A 43 4.41 11.60 8.23
CA TYR A 43 3.57 12.32 9.19
C TYR A 43 4.29 13.60 9.64
N ARG A 44 3.65 14.76 9.44
CA ARG A 44 4.14 16.03 9.95
C ARG A 44 3.64 16.27 11.37
N THR A 45 4.58 16.27 12.32
CA THR A 45 4.29 16.61 13.73
C THR A 45 3.90 18.08 13.89
N ARG A 46 3.26 18.43 15.02
CA ARG A 46 2.98 19.85 15.35
C ARG A 46 4.23 20.73 15.42
N ARG A 47 5.40 20.15 15.64
CA ARG A 47 6.70 20.85 15.64
C ARG A 47 7.35 20.92 14.26
N GLY A 48 6.61 20.60 13.19
CA GLY A 48 7.11 20.63 11.81
C GLY A 48 8.04 19.48 11.42
N ARG A 49 8.37 18.56 12.35
CA ARG A 49 9.22 17.40 12.04
C ARG A 49 8.43 16.38 11.22
N LEU A 50 9.04 15.86 10.17
CA LEU A 50 8.54 14.73 9.39
C LEU A 50 8.99 13.42 10.05
N ILE A 51 8.05 12.49 10.19
CA ILE A 51 8.29 11.17 10.74
C ILE A 51 7.70 10.16 9.77
N PRO A 52 8.47 9.18 9.29
CA PRO A 52 7.92 8.17 8.41
C PRO A 52 6.94 7.29 9.19
N ILE A 53 5.78 7.03 8.61
CA ILE A 53 4.77 6.11 9.11
C ILE A 53 4.40 5.14 8.01
N GLY A 54 3.94 3.95 8.35
CA GLY A 54 3.66 2.97 7.31
C GLY A 54 3.01 1.69 7.81
N TYR A 55 2.57 0.89 6.85
CA TYR A 55 2.08 -0.46 6.97
C TYR A 55 3.01 -1.37 6.16
N ARG A 56 3.55 -2.40 6.78
CA ARG A 56 4.46 -3.34 6.11
C ARG A 56 4.31 -4.75 6.66
N TRP A 57 4.81 -5.69 5.88
CA TRP A 57 4.93 -7.08 6.29
C TRP A 57 6.36 -7.35 6.76
N VAL A 58 6.48 -7.98 7.91
CA VAL A 58 7.76 -8.38 8.50
C VAL A 58 7.76 -9.85 8.81
N GLU A 59 8.92 -10.46 8.68
CA GLU A 59 9.12 -11.84 9.08
C GLU A 59 9.79 -11.89 10.45
N SER A 60 9.19 -12.66 11.36
CA SER A 60 9.76 -12.92 12.68
C SER A 60 9.96 -14.40 12.89
N LYS A 61 11.13 -14.77 13.44
CA LYS A 61 11.42 -16.14 13.85
C LYS A 61 10.38 -16.73 14.81
N LYS A 62 9.68 -15.89 15.58
CA LYS A 62 8.69 -16.32 16.59
C LYS A 62 7.26 -16.36 16.09
N TRP A 63 6.88 -15.41 15.23
CA TRP A 63 5.48 -15.18 14.84
C TRP A 63 5.22 -15.47 13.35
N GLY A 64 6.25 -15.83 12.60
CA GLY A 64 6.19 -15.91 11.15
C GLY A 64 6.00 -14.55 10.51
N THR A 65 5.53 -14.57 9.27
CA THR A 65 5.18 -13.39 8.49
C THR A 65 3.90 -12.76 9.04
N HIS A 66 4.01 -11.50 9.46
CA HIS A 66 2.88 -10.74 9.99
C HIS A 66 2.94 -9.28 9.56
N ALA A 67 1.78 -8.63 9.56
CA ALA A 67 1.67 -7.22 9.26
C ALA A 67 1.90 -6.36 10.51
N GLU A 68 2.64 -5.27 10.34
CA GLU A 68 2.84 -4.26 11.36
C GLU A 68 2.62 -2.86 10.81
N VAL A 69 2.22 -1.95 11.70
CA VAL A 69 2.27 -0.52 11.43
C VAL A 69 3.41 0.11 12.23
N TYR A 70 4.03 1.15 11.69
CA TYR A 70 5.17 1.80 12.31
C TYR A 70 5.08 3.32 12.31
N VAL A 71 5.77 3.93 13.28
CA VAL A 71 6.03 5.36 13.39
C VAL A 71 7.51 5.58 13.63
N GLY A 72 8.25 5.84 12.57
CA GLY A 72 9.70 5.86 12.57
C GLY A 72 10.27 4.51 13.01
N THR A 73 10.96 4.51 14.15
CA THR A 73 11.67 3.31 14.64
C THR A 73 10.83 2.41 15.54
N VAL A 74 9.55 2.73 15.79
CA VAL A 74 8.68 1.90 16.62
C VAL A 74 7.58 1.29 15.77
N SER A 75 7.26 0.03 16.04
CA SER A 75 6.18 -0.68 15.37
C SER A 75 5.29 -1.43 16.36
N ALA A 76 4.09 -1.77 15.90
CA ALA A 76 3.15 -2.65 16.57
C ALA A 76 2.45 -3.51 15.52
N PRO A 77 1.92 -4.69 15.91
CA PRO A 77 1.06 -5.48 15.03
C PRO A 77 -0.04 -4.61 14.42
N ALA A 78 -0.36 -4.87 13.15
CA ALA A 78 -1.44 -4.16 12.47
C ALA A 78 -2.76 -4.42 13.20
N ALA A 79 -3.30 -3.38 13.83
CA ALA A 79 -4.56 -3.40 14.55
C ALA A 79 -5.62 -2.57 13.80
N HIS A 80 -6.89 -2.79 14.12
CA HIS A 80 -8.01 -2.11 13.45
C HIS A 80 -8.58 -0.93 14.27
N ASP A 81 -8.15 -0.74 15.53
CA ASP A 81 -8.61 0.35 16.40
C ASP A 81 -7.49 1.38 16.67
N ALA A 82 -7.82 2.67 16.57
CA ALA A 82 -6.94 3.78 16.94
C ALA A 82 -6.32 3.64 18.34
N ARG A 83 -7.08 3.08 19.29
CA ARG A 83 -6.66 2.93 20.69
C ARG A 83 -5.43 2.04 20.83
N ASP A 84 -5.29 1.05 19.96
CA ASP A 84 -4.16 0.13 19.96
C ASP A 84 -2.85 0.84 19.55
N PHE A 85 -2.96 1.94 18.82
CA PHE A 85 -1.82 2.74 18.35
C PHE A 85 -1.37 3.84 19.33
N PHE A 86 -2.12 4.12 20.39
CA PHE A 86 -1.70 5.14 21.38
C PHE A 86 -0.36 4.81 22.04
N ARG A 87 -0.05 3.52 22.20
CA ARG A 87 1.25 3.07 22.74
C ARG A 87 2.42 3.42 21.81
N LEU A 88 2.22 3.47 20.50
CA LEU A 88 3.26 3.87 19.54
C LEU A 88 3.60 5.36 19.66
N ALA A 89 2.57 6.20 19.78
CA ALA A 89 2.76 7.63 19.99
C ALA A 89 3.55 7.92 21.28
N TRP A 90 3.29 7.17 22.36
CA TRP A 90 4.08 7.26 23.59
C TRP A 90 5.55 6.96 23.33
N LYS A 91 5.86 5.80 22.72
CA LYS A 91 7.26 5.37 22.49
C LYS A 91 8.07 6.36 21.65
N ARG A 92 7.42 7.18 20.80
CA ARG A 92 8.06 8.25 20.01
C ARG A 92 7.99 9.65 20.65
N ARG A 93 7.59 9.75 21.92
CA ARG A 93 7.43 11.03 22.65
C ARG A 93 6.41 11.99 21.98
N LEU A 94 5.44 11.44 21.26
CA LEU A 94 4.35 12.16 20.58
C LEU A 94 3.04 12.10 21.40
N TRP A 95 3.12 12.02 22.73
CA TRP A 95 1.96 11.81 23.60
C TRP A 95 0.86 12.87 23.45
N TRP A 96 1.27 14.13 23.25
CA TRP A 96 0.38 15.27 23.04
C TRP A 96 -0.34 15.24 21.68
N GLU A 97 0.15 14.43 20.75
CA GLU A 97 -0.39 14.24 19.41
C GLU A 97 -0.92 12.81 19.20
N ARG A 98 -1.07 12.02 20.27
CA ARG A 98 -1.39 10.58 20.18
C ARG A 98 -2.63 10.26 19.36
N LYS A 99 -3.65 11.13 19.41
CA LYS A 99 -4.86 10.99 18.60
C LYS A 99 -4.55 11.18 17.12
N HIS A 100 -3.80 12.22 16.75
CA HIS A 100 -3.42 12.49 15.36
C HIS A 100 -2.52 11.38 14.80
N VAL A 101 -1.55 10.91 15.58
CA VAL A 101 -0.69 9.78 15.18
C VAL A 101 -1.51 8.50 14.99
N ALA A 102 -2.45 8.21 15.89
CA ALA A 102 -3.32 7.05 15.75
C ALA A 102 -4.24 7.13 14.51
N TYR A 103 -4.80 8.31 14.23
CA TYR A 103 -5.58 8.53 13.01
C TYR A 103 -4.73 8.42 11.75
N ALA A 104 -3.49 8.93 11.77
CA ALA A 104 -2.57 8.77 10.64
C ALA A 104 -2.21 7.29 10.41
N LEU A 105 -2.01 6.51 11.47
CA LEU A 105 -1.77 5.07 11.37
C LEU A 105 -3.00 4.29 10.86
N LEU A 106 -4.20 4.66 11.31
CA LEU A 106 -5.43 4.11 10.73
C LEU A 106 -5.56 4.46 9.25
N ALA A 107 -5.28 5.71 8.88
CA ALA A 107 -5.34 6.16 7.49
C ALA A 107 -4.37 5.37 6.61
N VAL A 108 -3.15 5.12 7.07
CA VAL A 108 -2.19 4.27 6.36
C VAL A 108 -2.70 2.82 6.23
N THR A 109 -3.33 2.26 7.27
CA THR A 109 -3.95 0.92 7.19
C THR A 109 -5.09 0.91 6.18
N THR A 110 -5.97 1.92 6.17
CA THR A 110 -7.02 2.07 5.17
C THR A 110 -6.44 2.15 3.76
N LEU A 111 -5.42 2.99 3.59
CA LEU A 111 -4.72 3.20 2.33
C LEU A 111 -4.10 1.90 1.81
N TYR A 112 -3.50 1.08 2.67
CA TYR A 112 -3.03 -0.26 2.32
C TYR A 112 -4.15 -1.13 1.75
N PHE A 113 -5.30 -1.22 2.43
CA PHE A 113 -6.41 -2.06 1.95
C PHE A 113 -6.98 -1.56 0.62
N LYS A 114 -7.09 -0.23 0.42
CA LYS A 114 -7.53 0.34 -0.86
C LYS A 114 -6.52 0.10 -1.97
N ALA A 115 -5.23 0.30 -1.70
CA ALA A 115 -4.15 0.02 -2.65
C ALA A 115 -4.14 -1.47 -3.05
N HIS A 116 -4.35 -2.38 -2.09
CA HIS A 116 -4.42 -3.81 -2.35
C HIS A 116 -5.61 -4.16 -3.27
N SER A 117 -6.79 -3.58 -3.03
CA SER A 117 -7.97 -3.80 -3.88
C SER A 117 -7.77 -3.32 -5.33
N VAL A 118 -7.12 -2.16 -5.50
CA VAL A 118 -6.79 -1.61 -6.83
C VAL A 118 -5.70 -2.44 -7.51
N ARG A 119 -4.63 -2.81 -6.78
CA ARG A 119 -3.52 -3.62 -7.28
C ARG A 119 -3.99 -4.91 -7.94
N ASP A 120 -4.81 -5.70 -7.26
CA ASP A 120 -5.22 -7.03 -7.73
C ASP A 120 -5.94 -6.96 -9.08
N ARG A 121 -6.67 -5.87 -9.31
CA ARG A 121 -7.38 -5.62 -10.56
C ARG A 121 -6.45 -5.07 -11.64
N LEU A 122 -5.63 -4.06 -11.33
CA LEU A 122 -4.64 -3.51 -12.27
C LEU A 122 -3.68 -4.60 -12.77
N GLN A 123 -3.21 -5.47 -11.88
CA GLN A 123 -2.35 -6.58 -12.26
C GLN A 123 -3.05 -7.53 -13.24
N LEU A 124 -4.34 -7.81 -13.04
CA LEU A 124 -5.12 -8.63 -13.97
C LEU A 124 -5.31 -7.93 -15.33
N GLU A 125 -5.55 -6.63 -15.34
CA GLU A 125 -5.68 -5.84 -16.57
C GLU A 125 -4.38 -5.77 -17.36
N HIS A 126 -3.26 -5.45 -16.69
CA HIS A 126 -1.94 -5.45 -17.33
C HIS A 126 -1.55 -6.84 -17.84
N LEU A 127 -1.90 -7.91 -17.11
CA LEU A 127 -1.69 -9.28 -17.61
C LEU A 127 -2.47 -9.55 -18.90
N LYS A 128 -3.74 -9.11 -18.98
CA LYS A 128 -4.54 -9.24 -20.20
C LYS A 128 -3.95 -8.42 -21.36
N ASP A 129 -3.47 -7.22 -21.08
CA ASP A 129 -2.86 -6.35 -22.09
C ASP A 129 -1.52 -6.88 -22.62
N LEU A 130 -0.70 -7.49 -21.75
CA LEU A 130 0.55 -8.14 -22.14
C LEU A 130 0.32 -9.42 -22.95
N LYS A 131 -0.86 -10.03 -22.82
CA LYS A 131 -1.21 -11.32 -23.42
C LYS A 131 -2.51 -11.25 -24.23
N LYS A 132 -2.68 -10.17 -25.02
CA LYS A 132 -3.88 -9.84 -25.83
C LYS A 132 -4.49 -10.97 -26.67
N ASP A 133 -3.79 -12.09 -26.84
CA ASP A 133 -4.21 -13.27 -27.59
C ASP A 133 -4.65 -14.48 -26.74
N GLN A 134 -4.69 -14.39 -25.40
CA GLN A 134 -5.06 -15.50 -24.50
C GLN A 134 -6.13 -15.09 -23.48
N GLU A 135 -7.18 -15.90 -23.32
CA GLU A 135 -8.25 -15.68 -22.33
C GLU A 135 -7.72 -15.89 -20.89
N PHE A 136 -7.26 -14.82 -20.25
CA PHE A 136 -6.79 -14.88 -18.85
C PHE A 136 -7.96 -14.76 -17.85
N SER A 137 -8.14 -15.80 -17.04
CA SER A 137 -9.04 -15.80 -15.88
C SER A 137 -8.26 -15.61 -14.56
N ALA A 138 -8.92 -15.15 -13.50
CA ALA A 138 -8.33 -14.99 -12.16
C ALA A 138 -7.77 -16.30 -11.55
N ALA A 139 -8.08 -17.46 -12.15
CA ALA A 139 -7.52 -18.76 -11.77
C ALA A 139 -6.04 -18.92 -12.17
N LEU A 140 -5.55 -18.17 -13.17
CA LEU A 140 -4.13 -18.18 -13.58
C LEU A 140 -3.20 -17.59 -12.51
N LEU A 141 -3.69 -16.60 -11.75
CA LEU A 141 -3.00 -16.10 -10.55
C LEU A 141 -2.89 -17.16 -9.44
N LYS A 142 -3.70 -18.22 -9.49
CA LYS A 142 -3.69 -19.35 -8.54
C LYS A 142 -2.97 -20.59 -9.08
N GLY A 143 -2.31 -20.50 -10.23
CA GLY A 143 -1.44 -21.56 -10.75
C GLY A 143 -2.14 -22.72 -11.47
N GLY A 144 -3.43 -22.59 -11.81
CA GLY A 144 -4.19 -23.67 -12.46
C GLY A 144 -4.81 -23.23 -13.78
N LEU A 145 -4.08 -23.40 -14.88
CA LEU A 145 -4.57 -23.68 -16.25
C LEU A 145 -3.39 -23.73 -17.22
N ASP A 146 -3.52 -24.57 -18.24
CA ASP A 146 -2.57 -24.81 -19.32
C ASP A 146 -2.76 -23.72 -20.39
N ASP A 147 -2.01 -22.62 -20.26
CA ASP A 147 -2.02 -21.45 -21.15
C ASP A 147 -0.92 -21.53 -22.23
N GLY A 148 -0.24 -22.67 -22.34
CA GLY A 148 0.88 -22.87 -23.26
C GLY A 148 2.14 -22.06 -22.91
N LEU A 149 2.17 -21.32 -21.80
CA LEU A 149 3.37 -20.65 -21.30
C LEU A 149 4.20 -21.60 -20.47
N ASN A 150 5.52 -21.54 -20.64
CA ASN A 150 6.40 -22.18 -19.67
C ASN A 150 6.33 -21.42 -18.32
N VAL A 151 6.78 -22.05 -17.24
CA VAL A 151 6.68 -21.50 -15.87
C VAL A 151 7.45 -20.17 -15.73
N GLU A 152 8.51 -19.96 -16.49
CA GLU A 152 9.35 -18.75 -16.44
C GLU A 152 8.67 -17.57 -17.14
N GLU A 153 8.15 -17.77 -18.35
CA GLU A 153 7.42 -16.75 -19.10
C GLU A 153 6.16 -16.28 -18.34
N ARG A 154 5.50 -17.20 -17.63
CA ARG A 154 4.37 -16.86 -16.76
C ARG A 154 4.82 -16.01 -15.57
N ARG A 155 5.95 -16.35 -14.95
CA ARG A 155 6.50 -15.56 -13.83
C ARG A 155 6.92 -14.17 -14.26
N ASP A 156 7.56 -14.04 -15.42
CA ASP A 156 8.02 -12.76 -15.94
C ASP A 156 6.84 -11.84 -16.27
N ALA A 157 5.80 -12.37 -16.93
CA ALA A 157 4.58 -11.61 -17.19
C ALA A 157 3.87 -11.17 -15.90
N ILE A 158 3.79 -12.05 -14.89
CA ILE A 158 3.23 -11.72 -13.58
C ILE A 158 4.05 -10.64 -12.88
N SER A 159 5.39 -10.72 -12.94
CA SER A 159 6.26 -9.70 -12.36
C SER A 159 6.10 -8.36 -13.06
N GLN A 160 6.09 -8.35 -14.40
CA GLN A 160 5.92 -7.12 -15.17
C GLN A 160 4.57 -6.45 -14.88
N ALA A 161 3.47 -7.22 -14.91
CA ALA A 161 2.15 -6.68 -14.58
C ALA A 161 2.05 -6.17 -13.15
N ARG A 162 2.72 -6.84 -12.20
CA ARG A 162 2.83 -6.40 -10.82
C ARG A 162 3.55 -5.06 -10.71
N ASP A 163 4.67 -4.90 -11.41
CA ASP A 163 5.49 -3.70 -11.38
C ASP A 163 4.75 -2.52 -12.05
N MET A 164 4.01 -2.76 -13.13
CA MET A 164 3.11 -1.77 -13.76
C MET A 164 1.96 -1.33 -12.84
N ALA A 165 1.34 -2.27 -12.12
CA ALA A 165 0.30 -1.96 -11.14
C ALA A 165 0.87 -1.11 -9.99
N LEU A 166 2.08 -1.42 -9.54
CA LEU A 166 2.77 -0.64 -8.50
C LEU A 166 3.08 0.78 -8.97
N GLN A 167 3.58 0.93 -10.20
CA GLN A 167 3.84 2.25 -10.79
C GLN A 167 2.55 3.08 -10.85
N THR A 168 1.45 2.49 -11.36
CA THR A 168 0.16 3.17 -11.43
C THR A 168 -0.34 3.62 -10.06
N LEU A 169 -0.18 2.80 -9.01
CA LEU A 169 -0.55 3.18 -7.64
C LEU A 169 0.29 4.34 -7.11
N ASN A 170 1.59 4.36 -7.39
CA ASN A 170 2.47 5.46 -7.00
C ASN A 170 2.17 6.73 -7.78
N ASP A 171 1.86 6.63 -9.07
CA ASP A 171 1.47 7.79 -9.88
C ASP A 171 0.18 8.42 -9.34
N LEU A 172 -0.83 7.60 -8.99
CA LEU A 172 -2.05 8.07 -8.33
C LEU A 172 -1.76 8.69 -6.96
N ALA A 173 -0.93 8.05 -6.14
CA ALA A 173 -0.54 8.60 -4.84
C ALA A 173 0.22 9.92 -4.97
N HIS A 174 1.05 10.08 -6.00
CA HIS A 174 1.78 11.30 -6.29
C HIS A 174 0.87 12.41 -6.83
N LEU A 175 -0.11 12.09 -7.68
CA LEU A 175 -1.03 13.07 -8.26
C LEU A 175 -2.06 13.61 -7.25
N TYR A 176 -2.51 12.77 -6.32
CA TYR A 176 -3.62 13.10 -5.41
C TYR A 176 -3.23 13.19 -3.93
N GLY A 177 -2.05 12.71 -3.56
CA GLY A 177 -1.53 12.83 -2.20
C GLY A 177 -1.00 14.22 -1.90
N ALA A 178 -0.86 14.54 -0.60
CA ALA A 178 -0.14 15.72 -0.19
C ALA A 178 1.38 15.51 -0.30
N HIS A 179 2.12 16.57 -0.62
CA HIS A 179 3.59 16.54 -0.67
C HIS A 179 4.17 17.30 0.51
N SER A 180 5.30 16.83 1.04
CA SER A 180 5.93 17.49 2.18
C SER A 180 6.78 18.70 1.78
N GLU A 181 6.92 18.98 0.48
CA GLU A 181 7.61 20.16 -0.04
C GLU A 181 6.92 21.48 0.36
N SER A 182 7.77 22.50 0.42
CA SER A 182 7.70 23.63 1.32
C SER A 182 6.69 24.71 0.94
N ASP A 183 5.90 25.14 1.93
CA ASP A 183 5.66 26.57 2.16
C ASP A 183 7.03 27.23 2.42
N GLY A 184 7.73 27.48 1.32
CA GLY A 184 8.98 28.19 1.23
C GLY A 184 8.73 29.50 0.52
N LYS A 185 7.78 30.31 1.02
CA LYS A 185 7.72 31.77 0.92
C LYS A 185 6.62 32.35 1.79
#